data_AF-A0A2V9TMU1-F1
#
_entry.id   AF-A0A2V9TMU1-F1
#
_cell.length_a   1.000
_cell.length_b   1.000
_cell.length_c   1.000
_cell.angle_alpha   90.00
_cell.angle_beta   90.00
_cell.angle_gamma   90.00
#
_symmetry.space_group_name_H-M   'P 1'
#
loop_
_entity.id
_entity.type
_entity.pdbx_description
1 polymer ?
#
loop_
_entity_poly.entity_id
_entity_poly.type
_entity_poly.pdbx_seq_one_letter_code
_entity_poly.pdbx_strand_id
1 'polypeptide(L)'
;PSLVQMQQKMKNKGVDVLAVSVDVDENAYRKFLKDHSIDLLVVRDPERKSNNLYGTFKFPETYIIDRNGVLRRKFIGPVDWQQPEIVDFLSKL
;
A
#
# COMPACT_ATOMS: atom_id res chain seq x y z
N PRO A 1 1.65 10.00 -7.37
CA PRO A 1 0.63 9.78 -6.29
C PRO A 1 1.23 10.06 -4.90
N SER A 2 0.42 10.43 -3.89
CA SER A 2 0.91 10.74 -2.52
C SER A 2 1.64 9.56 -1.87
N LEU A 3 1.13 8.33 -2.07
CA LEU A 3 1.73 7.10 -1.53
C LEU A 3 3.15 6.84 -2.07
N VAL A 4 3.37 7.03 -3.37
CA VAL A 4 4.71 6.88 -4.00
C VAL A 4 5.69 7.89 -3.41
N GLN A 5 5.27 9.15 -3.26
CA GLN A 5 6.09 10.20 -2.66
C GLN A 5 6.43 9.90 -1.20
N MET A 6 5.49 9.33 -0.44
CA MET A 6 5.73 8.90 0.95
C MET A 6 6.80 7.79 0.99
N GLN A 7 6.67 6.74 0.16
CA GLN A 7 7.67 5.67 0.09
C GLN A 7 9.05 6.24 -0.23
N GLN A 8 9.16 7.09 -1.24
CA GLN A 8 10.45 7.69 -1.64
C GLN A 8 11.09 8.49 -0.50
N LYS A 9 10.31 9.30 0.24
CA LYS A 9 10.80 10.06 1.40
C LYS A 9 11.22 9.17 2.57
N MET A 10 10.56 8.03 2.75
CA MET A 10 10.73 7.16 3.92
C MET A 10 11.60 5.92 3.64
N LYS A 11 12.07 5.72 2.41
CA LYS A 11 12.91 4.60 2.00
C LYS A 11 14.16 4.45 2.87
N ASN A 12 14.83 5.55 3.18
CA ASN A 12 16.02 5.55 4.05
C ASN A 12 15.71 5.21 5.52
N LYS A 13 14.44 5.24 5.92
CA LYS A 13 13.97 4.80 7.24
C LYS A 13 13.46 3.35 7.24
N GLY A 14 13.58 2.65 6.10
CA GLY A 14 13.15 1.26 5.96
C GLY A 14 11.63 1.10 5.83
N VAL A 15 10.94 2.11 5.30
CA VAL A 15 9.52 2.00 4.96
C VAL A 15 9.39 1.60 3.50
N ASP A 16 8.79 0.44 3.26
CA ASP A 16 8.44 -0.09 1.94
C ASP A 16 6.92 -0.21 1.79
N VAL A 17 6.43 -0.02 0.57
CA VAL A 17 5.01 -0.20 0.24
C VAL A 17 4.84 -1.40 -0.68
N LEU A 18 4.02 -2.34 -0.23
CA LEU A 18 3.52 -3.46 -1.02
C LEU A 18 2.08 -3.14 -1.47
N ALA A 19 1.91 -2.85 -2.76
CA ALA A 19 0.61 -2.58 -3.35
C ALA A 19 -0.02 -3.89 -3.88
N VAL A 20 -1.09 -4.34 -3.26
CA VAL A 20 -1.83 -5.54 -3.64
C VAL A 20 -3.01 -5.16 -4.54
N SER A 21 -3.00 -5.63 -5.79
CA SER A 21 -4.14 -5.52 -6.70
C SER A 21 -5.00 -6.79 -6.64
N VAL A 22 -6.32 -6.61 -6.68
CA VAL A 22 -7.31 -7.71 -6.77
C VAL A 22 -7.90 -7.84 -8.18
N ASP A 23 -7.27 -7.25 -9.19
CA ASP A 23 -7.76 -7.25 -10.57
C ASP A 23 -7.74 -8.67 -11.16
N VAL A 24 -8.91 -9.13 -11.63
CA VAL A 24 -9.09 -10.47 -12.22
C VAL A 24 -8.59 -10.56 -13.67
N ASP A 25 -8.51 -9.43 -14.38
CA ASP A 25 -7.96 -9.36 -15.73
C ASP A 25 -6.46 -9.01 -15.67
N GLU A 26 -5.64 -9.92 -16.16
CA GLU A 26 -4.18 -9.74 -16.19
C GLU A 26 -3.73 -8.64 -17.15
N ASN A 27 -4.39 -8.55 -18.30
CA ASN A 27 -4.03 -7.58 -19.33
C ASN A 27 -4.38 -6.17 -18.87
N ALA A 28 -5.55 -6.00 -18.24
CA ALA A 28 -5.93 -4.73 -17.62
C ALA A 28 -4.94 -4.31 -16.53
N TYR A 29 -4.57 -5.24 -15.64
CA TYR A 29 -3.56 -5.01 -14.59
C TYR A 29 -2.20 -4.59 -15.18
N ARG A 30 -1.66 -5.36 -16.13
CA ARG A 30 -0.36 -5.07 -16.77
C ARG A 30 -0.40 -3.74 -17.53
N LYS A 31 -1.50 -3.45 -18.22
CA LYS A 31 -1.70 -2.19 -18.93
C LYS A 31 -1.69 -1.01 -17.96
N PHE A 32 -2.42 -1.09 -16.84
CA PHE A 32 -2.45 -0.06 -15.81
C PHE A 32 -1.05 0.22 -15.25
N LEU A 33 -0.29 -0.82 -14.90
CA LEU A 33 1.07 -0.66 -14.40
C LEU A 33 1.99 0.06 -15.40
N LYS A 34 1.88 -0.30 -16.69
CA LYS A 34 2.66 0.31 -17.77
C LYS A 34 2.27 1.78 -17.99
N ASP A 35 0.98 2.05 -18.12
CA ASP A 35 0.46 3.39 -18.42
C ASP A 35 0.78 4.38 -17.29
N HIS A 36 0.76 3.93 -16.04
CA HIS A 36 0.98 4.78 -14.87
C HIS A 36 2.40 4.73 -14.30
N SER A 37 3.29 3.91 -14.87
CA SER A 37 4.69 3.76 -14.43
C SER A 37 4.81 3.62 -12.91
N ILE A 38 4.06 2.66 -12.35
CA ILE A 38 3.93 2.48 -10.89
C ILE A 38 5.29 2.06 -10.30
N ASP A 39 5.93 2.98 -9.56
CA ASP A 39 7.20 2.77 -8.84
C ASP A 39 6.97 2.26 -7.41
N LEU A 40 6.27 1.13 -7.30
CA LEU A 40 6.01 0.43 -6.04
C LEU A 40 6.22 -1.07 -6.24
N LEU A 41 6.51 -1.80 -5.16
CA LEU A 41 6.41 -3.25 -5.21
C LEU A 41 4.93 -3.61 -5.33
N VAL A 42 4.56 -4.21 -6.46
CA VAL A 42 3.18 -4.59 -6.75
C VAL A 42 3.05 -6.11 -6.77
N VAL A 43 1.96 -6.61 -6.20
CA VAL A 43 1.56 -8.02 -6.28
C VAL A 43 0.10 -8.11 -6.68
N ARG A 44 -0.27 -9.23 -7.30
CA ARG A 44 -1.62 -9.47 -7.79
C ARG A 44 -2.21 -10.67 -7.04
N ASP A 45 -3.37 -10.46 -6.44
CA ASP A 45 -4.14 -11.45 -5.69
C ASP A 45 -5.61 -11.46 -6.19
N PRO A 46 -5.88 -12.03 -7.37
CA PRO A 46 -7.22 -12.02 -7.96
C PRO A 46 -8.22 -12.86 -7.14
N GLU A 47 -7.72 -13.82 -6.36
CA GLU A 47 -8.53 -14.68 -5.48
C GLU A 47 -8.84 -14.02 -4.13
N ARG A 48 -8.30 -12.82 -3.86
CA ARG A 48 -8.52 -12.04 -2.63
C ARG A 48 -8.16 -12.80 -1.34
N LYS A 49 -7.18 -13.71 -1.42
CA LYS A 49 -6.67 -14.45 -0.26
C LYS A 49 -6.13 -13.51 0.81
N SER A 50 -5.36 -12.48 0.44
CA SER A 50 -4.83 -11.49 1.37
C SER A 50 -5.95 -10.71 2.04
N ASN A 51 -7.01 -10.35 1.30
CA ASN A 51 -8.14 -9.62 1.87
C ASN A 51 -8.84 -10.41 2.96
N ASN A 52 -9.07 -11.70 2.73
CA ASN A 52 -9.69 -12.57 3.73
C ASN A 52 -8.81 -12.69 4.99
N LEU A 53 -7.50 -12.83 4.82
CA LEU A 53 -6.55 -12.92 5.93
C LEU A 53 -6.44 -11.62 6.74
N TYR A 54 -6.47 -10.47 6.08
CA TYR A 54 -6.31 -9.15 6.72
C TYR A 54 -7.65 -8.49 7.08
N GLY A 55 -8.78 -9.16 6.82
CA GLY A 55 -10.12 -8.61 7.06
C GLY A 55 -10.42 -7.36 6.23
N THR A 56 -9.96 -7.32 4.97
CA THR A 56 -10.26 -6.25 4.02
C THR A 56 -11.64 -6.44 3.42
N PHE A 57 -12.51 -5.45 3.55
CA PHE A 57 -13.90 -5.54 3.06
C PHE A 57 -14.33 -4.34 2.21
N LYS A 58 -13.53 -3.28 2.17
CA LYS A 58 -13.68 -2.12 1.28
C LYS A 58 -12.36 -1.79 0.60
N PHE A 59 -12.44 -1.00 -0.46
CA PHE A 59 -11.26 -0.52 -1.18
C PHE A 59 -11.28 1.01 -1.32
N PRO A 60 -10.11 1.68 -1.27
CA PRO A 60 -8.83 1.11 -0.82
C PRO A 60 -8.81 0.90 0.70
N GLU A 61 -7.99 -0.03 1.17
CA GLU A 61 -7.62 -0.19 2.58
C GLU A 61 -6.11 -0.33 2.68
N THR A 62 -5.50 0.22 3.73
CA THR A 62 -4.04 0.15 3.92
C THR A 62 -3.69 -0.19 5.35
N TYR A 63 -2.70 -1.06 5.50
CA TYR A 63 -2.26 -1.61 6.76
C TYR A 63 -0.83 -1.17 7.01
N ILE A 64 -0.55 -0.63 8.20
CA ILE A 64 0.80 -0.29 8.63
C ILE A 64 1.27 -1.37 9.59
N ILE A 65 2.29 -2.10 9.17
CA ILE A 65 2.89 -3.22 9.91
C ILE A 65 4.30 -2.77 10.30
N ASP A 66 4.67 -2.93 11.57
CA ASP A 66 6.01 -2.57 12.03
C ASP A 66 7.05 -3.66 11.73
N ARG A 67 8.30 -3.40 12.11
CA ARG A 67 9.43 -4.32 11.91
C ARG A 67 9.31 -5.65 12.67
N ASN A 68 8.45 -5.73 13.68
CA ASN A 68 8.17 -6.95 14.44
C ASN A 68 6.97 -7.72 13.88
N GLY A 69 6.39 -7.28 12.75
CA GLY A 69 5.21 -7.91 12.15
C GLY A 69 3.90 -7.54 12.84
N VAL A 70 3.88 -6.52 13.69
CA VAL A 70 2.68 -6.10 14.43
C VAL A 70 1.90 -5.07 13.61
N LEU A 71 0.60 -5.31 13.41
CA LEU A 71 -0.31 -4.33 12.82
C LEU A 71 -0.47 -3.12 13.75
N ARG A 72 0.03 -1.96 13.33
CA ARG A 72 -0.04 -0.71 14.10
C ARG A 72 -1.24 0.14 13.75
N ARG A 73 -1.66 0.13 12.48
CA ARG A 73 -2.81 0.93 12.03
C ARG A 73 -3.45 0.35 10.79
N LYS A 74 -4.76 0.54 10.67
CA LYS A 74 -5.56 0.28 9.47
C LYS A 74 -6.20 1.59 9.01
N PHE A 75 -6.12 1.87 7.72
CA PHE A 75 -6.79 2.99 7.06
C PHE A 75 -7.85 2.42 6.11
N ILE A 76 -9.05 3.00 6.13
CA ILE A 76 -10.16 2.63 5.25
C ILE A 76 -10.48 3.84 4.37
N GLY A 77 -10.47 3.66 3.06
CA GLY A 77 -10.68 4.71 2.08
C GLY A 77 -9.38 5.42 1.66
N PRO A 78 -9.50 6.41 0.76
CA PRO A 78 -8.36 7.15 0.25
C PRO A 78 -7.73 8.02 1.36
N VAL A 79 -6.40 8.09 1.35
CA VAL A 79 -5.61 8.86 2.32
C VAL A 79 -4.58 9.69 1.56
N ASP A 80 -4.37 10.93 1.98
CA ASP A 80 -3.20 11.70 1.56
C ASP A 80 -2.00 11.36 2.43
N TRP A 81 -1.12 10.50 1.89
CA TRP A 81 0.08 10.01 2.57
C TRP A 81 1.17 11.08 2.80
N GLN A 82 0.97 12.30 2.32
CA GLN A 82 1.88 13.42 2.57
C GLN A 82 1.52 14.24 3.82
N GLN A 83 0.40 13.94 4.47
CA GLN A 83 0.01 14.63 5.70
C GLN A 83 1.12 14.53 6.76
N PRO A 84 1.52 15.65 7.39
CA PRO A 84 2.61 15.68 8.36
C PRO A 84 2.43 14.65 9.49
N GLU A 85 1.19 14.47 9.95
CA GLU A 85 0.83 13.52 11.01
C GLU A 85 1.13 12.06 10.61
N ILE A 86 0.91 11.70 9.35
CA ILE A 86 1.21 10.36 8.83
C ILE A 86 2.71 10.16 8.71
N VAL A 87 3.42 11.15 8.18
CA VAL A 87 4.88 11.10 8.02
C VAL A 87 5.58 11.02 9.39
N ASP A 88 5.12 11.82 10.35
CA ASP A 88 5.62 11.79 11.74
C ASP A 88 5.35 10.44 12.40
N PHE A 89 4.12 9.92 12.29
CA PHE A 89 3.77 8.58 12.79
C PHE A 89 4.68 7.50 12.22
N LEU A 90 4.83 7.44 10.90
CA LEU A 90 5.68 6.45 10.23
C LEU A 90 7.16 6.58 10.60
N SER A 91 7.62 7.78 10.95
CA SER A 91 9.01 8.01 11.35
C SER A 91 9.38 7.51 12.73
N LYS A 92 8.38 7.19 13.56
CA LYS A 92 8.53 6.74 14.95
C LYS A 92 8.33 5.23 15.12
N LEU A 93 8.05 4.52 14.02
CA LEU A 93 7.94 3.05 13.97
C LEU A 93 9.31 2.38 13.79
#